data_AF-A0A7C9G8F1-F1
#
_entry.id   AF-A0A7C9G8F1-F1
#
_cell.length_a   1.000
_cell.length_b   1.000
_cell.length_c   1.000
_cell.angle_alpha   90.00
_cell.angle_beta   90.00
_cell.angle_gamma   90.00
#
_symmetry.space_group_name_H-M   'P 1'
#
loop_
_entity.id
_entity.type
_entity.pdbx_description
1 polymer ?
#
loop_
_entity_poly.entity_id
_entity_poly.type
_entity_poly.pdbx_seq_one_letter_code
_entity_poly.pdbx_strand_id
1 'polypeptide(L)'
;MKKLLVITMVALTAACSSNKSMIIDYGAADAKSVQKIDPSIGYQALEQAPVCCSNLSQLNYQKISAPGKVDFTLTTQDPAFQFRTGKSFVKAVELPEVNGPIKVAVSSPIVTSVFAPTLLVLDKNFDPIDVYGEETINYENGSLLSIDRFFGNVELPAVFRDGRQAKYLVVLTTDQAMQQTTKLDPPDPKAVELGREADVVKMYSNQPIAHTATGVFRLAFDYAPGAASSANDMVEQQSSADALISEPAAASTASAVAVSSAKTKTSPIQPETEAMFNQLIENAVKASDFDKALSFVEEAERAGSTSARDALVEAMKKHH
;
A
#
# COMPACT_ATOMS: atom_id res chain seq x y z
N MET A 1 4.26 -10.18 68.11
CA MET A 1 4.27 -11.33 67.17
C MET A 1 3.07 -11.10 66.24
N LYS A 2 3.13 -10.97 64.92
CA LYS A 2 3.96 -11.55 63.86
C LYS A 2 4.14 -10.51 62.75
N LYS A 3 5.32 -10.49 62.14
CA LYS A 3 5.61 -9.79 60.89
C LYS A 3 4.86 -10.51 59.76
N LEU A 4 4.14 -9.77 58.91
CA LEU A 4 3.68 -10.27 57.62
C LEU A 4 4.39 -9.47 56.53
N LEU A 5 5.27 -10.17 55.81
CA LEU A 5 6.02 -9.71 54.65
C LEU A 5 5.59 -10.64 53.53
N VAL A 6 4.87 -10.16 52.52
CA VAL A 6 4.62 -10.91 51.28
C VAL A 6 4.57 -9.95 50.09
N ILE A 7 5.74 -9.80 49.48
CA ILE A 7 6.03 -9.95 48.04
C ILE A 7 5.01 -9.35 47.07
N THR A 8 5.28 -8.11 46.65
CA THR A 8 4.73 -7.49 45.44
C THR A 8 5.39 -8.12 44.21
N MET A 9 4.68 -9.05 43.57
CA MET A 9 5.04 -9.65 42.28
C MET A 9 4.66 -8.67 41.17
N VAL A 10 5.62 -7.86 40.72
CA VAL A 10 5.47 -6.99 39.56
C VAL A 10 5.58 -7.86 38.30
N ALA A 11 4.43 -8.24 37.74
CA ALA A 11 4.37 -8.86 36.43
C ALA A 11 4.68 -7.79 35.36
N LEU A 12 5.91 -7.75 34.86
CA LEU A 12 6.20 -7.08 33.59
C LEU A 12 5.56 -7.91 32.48
N THR A 13 4.34 -7.54 32.09
CA THR A 13 3.79 -7.97 30.81
C THR A 13 4.52 -7.20 29.71
N ALA A 14 5.61 -7.78 29.21
CA ALA A 14 6.13 -7.46 27.89
C ALA A 14 5.07 -7.89 26.86
N ALA A 15 4.11 -7.01 26.60
CA ALA A 15 3.23 -7.13 25.47
C ALA A 15 4.09 -6.90 24.21
N CYS A 16 4.62 -7.99 23.66
CA CYS A 16 5.13 -8.01 22.30
C CYS A 16 3.95 -7.70 21.38
N SER A 17 3.71 -6.42 21.09
CA SER A 17 2.90 -5.99 19.97
C SER A 17 3.65 -6.36 18.69
N SER A 18 3.54 -7.62 18.29
CA SER A 18 3.79 -8.00 16.91
C SER A 18 2.62 -7.46 16.11
N ASN A 19 2.69 -6.18 15.75
CA ASN A 19 1.92 -5.61 14.65
C ASN A 19 2.38 -6.33 13.39
N LYS A 20 1.86 -7.54 13.17
CA LYS A 20 1.92 -8.24 11.90
C LYS A 20 1.20 -7.29 10.96
N SER A 21 1.96 -6.53 10.18
CA SER A 21 1.45 -5.60 9.17
C SER A 21 0.63 -6.40 8.19
N MET A 22 -0.65 -6.59 8.52
CA MET A 22 -1.54 -7.46 7.78
C MET A 22 -1.91 -6.65 6.54
N ILE A 23 -1.25 -6.96 5.42
CA ILE A 23 -1.75 -6.56 4.12
C ILE A 23 -3.02 -7.37 3.88
N ILE A 24 -4.12 -6.86 4.42
CA ILE A 24 -5.46 -7.17 3.95
C ILE A 24 -5.55 -6.50 2.58
N ASP A 25 -5.49 -7.31 1.54
CA ASP A 25 -5.58 -6.89 0.15
C ASP A 25 -6.94 -7.30 -0.36
N TYR A 26 -7.91 -6.38 -0.34
CA TYR A 26 -9.24 -6.60 -0.91
C TYR A 26 -9.21 -6.60 -2.45
N GLY A 27 -8.02 -6.56 -3.05
CA GLY A 27 -7.81 -6.07 -4.40
C GLY A 27 -8.09 -4.57 -4.40
N ALA A 28 -7.14 -3.74 -4.82
CA ALA A 28 -7.51 -2.38 -5.18
C ALA A 28 -8.73 -2.44 -6.12
N ALA A 29 -9.67 -1.49 -6.04
CA ALA A 29 -10.75 -1.40 -7.03
C ALA A 29 -10.19 -1.40 -8.47
N ASP A 30 -8.96 -0.88 -8.62
CA ASP A 30 -8.15 -0.86 -9.84
C ASP A 30 -7.55 -2.21 -10.24
N ALA A 31 -7.36 -3.14 -9.30
CA ALA A 31 -6.89 -4.50 -9.59
C ALA A 31 -7.86 -5.21 -10.54
N LYS A 32 -9.16 -5.08 -10.25
CA LYS A 32 -10.24 -5.69 -11.06
C LYS A 32 -10.34 -5.07 -12.44
N SER A 33 -9.87 -3.85 -12.70
CA SER A 33 -9.94 -3.23 -14.04
C SER A 33 -8.65 -3.46 -14.84
N VAL A 34 -7.48 -3.37 -14.21
CA VAL A 34 -6.17 -3.49 -14.88
C VAL A 34 -5.80 -4.95 -15.15
N GLN A 35 -6.05 -5.87 -14.22
CA GLN A 35 -5.68 -7.29 -14.40
C GLN A 35 -6.70 -8.08 -15.23
N LYS A 36 -7.83 -7.47 -15.63
CA LYS A 36 -8.79 -8.00 -16.62
C LYS A 36 -8.27 -7.92 -18.06
N ILE A 37 -7.16 -7.24 -18.30
CA ILE A 37 -6.54 -7.17 -19.62
C ILE A 37 -5.93 -8.55 -19.92
N ASP A 38 -6.25 -9.10 -21.10
CA ASP A 38 -5.68 -10.36 -21.59
C ASP A 38 -4.14 -10.29 -21.53
N PRO A 39 -3.47 -11.27 -20.87
CA PRO A 39 -2.00 -11.33 -20.78
C PRO A 39 -1.27 -11.11 -22.09
N SER A 40 -1.82 -11.62 -23.21
CA SER A 40 -1.23 -11.48 -24.54
C SER A 40 -1.05 -10.02 -24.96
N ILE A 41 -1.94 -9.13 -24.52
CA ILE A 41 -1.85 -7.69 -24.75
C ILE A 41 -0.64 -7.12 -24.00
N GLY A 42 -0.45 -7.52 -22.73
CA GLY A 42 0.69 -7.10 -21.92
C GLY A 42 2.02 -7.55 -22.54
N TYR A 43 2.11 -8.80 -23.00
CA TYR A 43 3.30 -9.33 -23.67
C TYR A 43 3.63 -8.62 -24.97
N GLN A 44 2.65 -8.48 -25.86
CA GLN A 44 2.86 -7.80 -27.15
C GLN A 44 3.23 -6.33 -26.94
N ALA A 45 2.59 -5.65 -26.00
CA ALA A 45 2.92 -4.27 -25.67
C ALA A 45 4.35 -4.15 -25.15
N LEU A 46 4.79 -5.05 -24.26
CA LEU A 46 6.15 -5.07 -23.76
C LEU A 46 7.15 -5.34 -24.88
N GLU A 47 6.90 -6.32 -25.75
CA GLU A 47 7.77 -6.64 -26.89
C GLU A 47 7.96 -5.42 -27.81
N GLN A 48 6.90 -4.68 -28.09
CA GLN A 48 6.92 -3.48 -28.94
C GLN A 48 7.42 -2.21 -28.22
N ALA A 49 7.38 -2.17 -26.88
CA ALA A 49 7.79 -1.01 -26.12
C ALA A 49 9.30 -0.71 -26.32
N PRO A 50 9.67 0.53 -26.67
CA PRO A 50 11.07 0.92 -26.74
C PRO A 50 11.69 0.91 -25.33
N VAL A 51 12.97 0.59 -25.25
CA VAL A 51 13.72 0.67 -23.99
C VAL A 51 13.86 2.14 -23.60
N CYS A 52 13.35 2.51 -22.43
CA CYS A 52 13.26 3.91 -21.99
C CYS A 52 14.62 4.54 -21.70
N CYS A 53 15.56 3.72 -21.21
CA CYS A 53 16.65 4.20 -20.37
C CYS A 53 17.89 3.34 -20.58
N SER A 54 19.06 3.96 -20.54
CA SER A 54 20.36 3.31 -20.73
C SER A 54 20.95 2.74 -19.44
N ASN A 55 20.51 3.23 -18.28
CA ASN A 55 20.95 2.80 -16.97
C ASN A 55 19.83 2.98 -15.93
N LEU A 56 19.99 2.38 -14.75
CA LEU A 56 18.97 2.37 -13.71
C LEU A 56 18.72 3.77 -13.12
N SER A 57 19.74 4.64 -13.05
CA SER A 57 19.60 6.01 -12.52
C SER A 57 18.60 6.89 -13.28
N GLN A 58 18.25 6.52 -14.51
CA GLN A 58 17.29 7.22 -15.37
C GLN A 58 15.83 6.80 -15.15
N LEU A 59 15.57 5.79 -14.32
CA LEU A 59 14.20 5.39 -13.98
C LEU A 59 13.51 6.49 -13.16
N ASN A 60 12.18 6.52 -13.21
CA ASN A 60 11.39 7.41 -12.37
C ASN A 60 11.20 6.80 -10.98
N TYR A 61 11.87 7.35 -9.97
CA TYR A 61 11.83 6.88 -8.59
C TYR A 61 10.79 7.65 -7.79
N GLN A 62 9.74 6.95 -7.35
CA GLN A 62 8.77 7.52 -6.41
C GLN A 62 9.32 7.47 -4.98
N LYS A 63 9.40 8.61 -4.31
CA LYS A 63 9.91 8.71 -2.94
C LYS A 63 8.94 8.11 -1.93
N ILE A 64 9.43 7.23 -1.05
CA ILE A 64 8.69 6.70 0.10
C ILE A 64 9.13 7.47 1.34
N SER A 65 8.22 8.27 1.91
CA SER A 65 8.50 9.18 3.03
C SER A 65 7.93 8.73 4.37
N ALA A 66 6.95 7.82 4.38
CA ALA A 66 6.33 7.31 5.60
C ALA A 66 6.09 5.80 5.53
N PRO A 67 6.08 5.10 6.70
CA PRO A 67 5.61 3.73 6.77
C PRO A 67 4.15 3.64 6.29
N GLY A 68 3.78 2.51 5.71
CA GLY A 68 2.43 2.30 5.18
C GLY A 68 2.40 1.56 3.87
N LYS A 69 1.21 1.53 3.27
CA LYS A 69 0.93 0.82 2.02
C LYS A 69 0.94 1.80 0.85
N VAL A 70 1.52 1.39 -0.26
CA VAL A 70 1.50 2.12 -1.53
C VAL A 70 1.09 1.18 -2.64
N ASP A 71 0.07 1.59 -3.39
CA ASP A 71 -0.44 0.85 -4.54
C ASP A 71 0.21 1.34 -5.81
N PHE A 72 0.58 0.38 -6.65
CA PHE A 72 1.19 0.62 -7.94
C PHE A 72 0.40 -0.08 -9.02
N THR A 73 0.19 0.65 -10.11
CA THR A 73 -0.36 0.12 -11.35
C THR A 73 0.73 0.17 -12.41
N LEU A 74 1.09 -0.99 -12.94
CA LEU A 74 2.03 -1.18 -14.03
C LEU A 74 1.24 -1.39 -15.33
N THR A 75 1.40 -0.49 -16.28
CA THR A 75 0.63 -0.41 -17.53
C THR A 75 1.55 -0.41 -18.74
N THR A 76 0.98 -0.47 -19.94
CA THR A 76 1.75 -0.39 -21.20
C THR A 76 2.37 0.98 -21.46
N GLN A 77 2.02 2.00 -20.66
CA GLN A 77 2.59 3.34 -20.74
C GLN A 77 3.79 3.52 -19.80
N ASP A 78 4.04 2.56 -18.91
CA ASP A 78 5.17 2.63 -18.01
C ASP A 78 6.49 2.38 -18.75
N PRO A 79 7.62 2.87 -18.20
CA PRO A 79 8.91 2.69 -18.85
C PRO A 79 9.28 1.21 -18.95
N ALA A 80 9.67 0.76 -20.15
CA ALA A 80 10.27 -0.56 -20.35
C ALA A 80 11.79 -0.47 -20.20
N PHE A 81 12.38 -1.31 -19.36
CA PHE A 81 13.83 -1.39 -19.15
C PHE A 81 14.35 -2.77 -19.54
N GLN A 82 15.55 -2.82 -20.13
CA GLN A 82 16.21 -4.08 -20.48
C GLN A 82 17.07 -4.57 -19.30
N PHE A 83 16.55 -5.52 -18.53
CA PHE A 83 17.32 -6.20 -17.50
C PHE A 83 18.07 -7.41 -18.08
N ARG A 84 18.99 -7.97 -17.28
CA ARG A 84 19.63 -9.26 -17.59
C ARG A 84 18.65 -10.42 -17.62
N THR A 85 17.54 -10.30 -16.89
CA THR A 85 16.47 -11.30 -16.75
C THR A 85 15.33 -11.13 -17.76
N GLY A 86 15.47 -10.20 -18.71
CA GLY A 86 14.44 -9.89 -19.68
C GLY A 86 14.08 -8.40 -19.75
N LYS A 87 13.28 -8.04 -20.74
CA LYS A 87 12.67 -6.70 -20.81
C LYS A 87 11.47 -6.69 -19.86
N SER A 88 11.27 -5.61 -19.12
CA SER A 88 10.10 -5.48 -18.22
C SER A 88 9.64 -4.04 -18.19
N PHE A 89 8.32 -3.83 -18.06
CA PHE A 89 7.80 -2.59 -17.51
C PHE A 89 8.22 -2.48 -16.05
N VAL A 90 8.46 -1.27 -15.55
CA VAL A 90 9.02 -1.08 -14.21
C VAL A 90 8.32 0.00 -13.41
N LYS A 91 8.31 -0.21 -12.09
CA LYS A 91 8.18 0.88 -11.11
C LYS A 91 9.43 0.89 -10.25
N ALA A 92 9.85 2.07 -9.84
CA ALA A 92 10.98 2.23 -8.96
C ALA A 92 10.63 3.18 -7.82
N VAL A 93 11.19 2.91 -6.64
CA VAL A 93 10.98 3.74 -5.45
C VAL A 93 12.32 4.10 -4.81
N GLU A 94 12.39 5.32 -4.27
CA GLU A 94 13.46 5.73 -3.37
C GLU A 94 13.06 5.39 -1.94
N LEU A 95 13.91 4.60 -1.27
CA LEU A 95 13.68 4.15 0.10
C LEU A 95 13.99 5.28 1.10
N PRO A 96 13.28 5.30 2.25
CA PRO A 96 13.52 6.25 3.32
C PRO A 96 14.89 6.04 3.96
N GLU A 97 15.54 7.13 4.38
CA GLU A 97 16.79 7.05 5.14
C GLU A 97 16.48 6.80 6.62
N VAL A 98 16.80 5.59 7.09
CA VAL A 98 16.51 5.12 8.45
C VAL A 98 17.72 4.41 9.05
N ASN A 99 17.84 4.44 10.37
CA ASN A 99 18.96 3.85 11.11
C ASN A 99 18.73 2.36 11.47
N GLY A 100 17.78 1.70 10.83
CA GLY A 100 17.36 0.33 11.13
C GLY A 100 16.89 -0.42 9.89
N PRO A 101 16.46 -1.68 10.03
CA PRO A 101 15.94 -2.44 8.91
C PRO A 101 14.64 -1.83 8.37
N ILE A 102 14.42 -1.98 7.06
CA ILE A 102 13.14 -1.68 6.41
C ILE A 102 12.50 -3.00 6.06
N LYS A 103 11.33 -3.30 6.65
CA LYS A 103 10.52 -4.44 6.25
C LYS A 103 9.64 -4.03 5.08
N VAL A 104 9.70 -4.81 4.01
CA VAL A 104 8.94 -4.59 2.78
C VAL A 104 8.10 -5.83 2.52
N ALA A 105 6.78 -5.66 2.51
CA ALA A 105 5.87 -6.71 2.06
C ALA A 105 5.35 -6.37 0.66
N VAL A 106 5.43 -7.32 -0.26
CA VAL A 106 4.93 -7.19 -1.64
C VAL A 106 3.71 -8.09 -1.81
N SER A 107 2.66 -7.57 -2.43
CA SER A 107 1.40 -8.28 -2.74
C SER A 107 1.02 -8.00 -4.18
N SER A 108 0.86 -9.03 -5.00
CA SER A 108 0.36 -8.93 -6.37
C SER A 108 -0.87 -9.82 -6.52
N PRO A 109 -2.09 -9.26 -6.57
CA PRO A 109 -3.31 -10.05 -6.60
C PRO A 109 -3.45 -10.85 -7.90
N ILE A 110 -4.12 -12.00 -7.81
CA ILE A 110 -4.50 -12.83 -8.95
C ILE A 110 -5.97 -12.56 -9.26
N VAL A 111 -6.24 -12.16 -10.50
CA VAL A 111 -7.60 -12.04 -11.04
C VAL A 111 -7.66 -12.98 -12.26
N THR A 112 -7.82 -12.46 -13.48
CA THR A 112 -7.78 -13.30 -14.70
C THR A 112 -6.36 -13.57 -15.19
N SER A 113 -5.40 -12.83 -14.66
CA SER A 113 -3.96 -12.93 -14.89
C SER A 113 -3.22 -12.45 -13.64
N VAL A 114 -1.89 -12.59 -13.62
CA VAL A 114 -1.08 -12.08 -12.51
C VAL A 114 0.27 -11.52 -12.96
N PHE A 115 0.65 -10.38 -12.40
CA PHE A 115 2.01 -9.89 -12.50
C PHE A 115 2.86 -10.56 -11.41
N ALA A 116 3.79 -11.45 -11.79
CA ALA A 116 4.69 -12.09 -10.83
C ALA A 116 5.89 -11.17 -10.55
N PRO A 117 5.99 -10.53 -9.36
CA PRO A 117 6.96 -9.48 -9.13
C PRO A 117 8.32 -10.04 -8.71
N THR A 118 9.36 -9.32 -9.08
CA THR A 118 10.74 -9.44 -8.61
C THR A 118 11.17 -8.09 -8.08
N LEU A 119 11.80 -8.09 -6.91
CA LEU A 119 12.31 -6.89 -6.25
C LEU A 119 13.83 -6.82 -6.44
N LEU A 120 14.31 -5.78 -7.11
CA LEU A 120 15.72 -5.48 -7.29
C LEU A 120 16.12 -4.33 -6.36
N VAL A 121 17.02 -4.60 -5.43
CA VAL A 121 17.54 -3.63 -4.47
C VAL A 121 18.79 -2.96 -5.03
N LEU A 122 18.85 -1.63 -4.99
CA LEU A 122 19.98 -0.84 -5.47
C LEU A 122 20.59 0.01 -4.35
N ASP A 123 21.88 0.27 -4.44
CA ASP A 123 22.57 1.25 -3.60
C ASP A 123 22.39 2.69 -4.11
N LYS A 124 23.01 3.66 -3.42
CA LYS A 124 22.98 5.09 -3.78
C LYS A 124 23.58 5.43 -5.14
N ASN A 125 24.39 4.54 -5.72
CA ASN A 125 24.98 4.70 -7.05
C ASN A 125 24.14 3.98 -8.12
N PHE A 126 22.96 3.45 -7.76
CA PHE A 126 22.08 2.66 -8.61
C PHE A 126 22.66 1.29 -9.00
N ASP A 127 23.66 0.80 -8.28
CA ASP A 127 24.23 -0.52 -8.51
C ASP A 127 23.41 -1.60 -7.77
N PRO A 128 23.12 -2.75 -8.42
CA PRO A 128 22.45 -3.87 -7.76
C PRO A 128 23.15 -4.36 -6.50
N ILE A 129 22.40 -4.52 -5.42
CA ILE A 129 22.83 -5.14 -4.16
C ILE A 129 22.27 -6.55 -4.05
N ASP A 130 20.96 -6.70 -4.22
CA ASP A 130 20.25 -7.96 -3.95
C ASP A 130 18.99 -8.06 -4.82
N VAL A 131 18.46 -9.28 -4.96
CA VAL A 131 17.25 -9.58 -5.74
C VAL A 131 16.38 -10.57 -4.97
N TYR A 132 15.08 -10.27 -4.86
CA TYR A 132 14.07 -11.16 -4.28
C TYR A 132 13.04 -11.50 -5.35
N GLY A 133 13.03 -12.76 -5.77
CA GLY A 133 12.14 -13.30 -6.81
C GLY A 133 11.31 -14.48 -6.31
N GLU A 134 11.17 -15.51 -7.15
CA GLU A 134 10.33 -16.70 -6.90
C GLU A 134 10.70 -17.45 -5.61
N GLU A 135 11.94 -17.36 -5.13
CA GLU A 135 12.36 -17.99 -3.87
C GLU A 135 11.81 -17.29 -2.61
N THR A 136 11.39 -16.04 -2.74
CA THR A 136 10.89 -15.22 -1.63
C THR A 136 9.42 -14.84 -1.81
N ILE A 137 8.99 -14.65 -3.05
CA ILE A 137 7.67 -14.17 -3.43
C ILE A 137 6.93 -15.30 -4.14
N ASN A 138 5.94 -15.85 -3.48
CA ASN A 138 5.26 -17.08 -3.91
C ASN A 138 3.75 -16.89 -3.96
N TYR A 139 3.08 -17.79 -4.67
CA TYR A 139 1.62 -17.89 -4.63
C TYR A 139 1.15 -18.19 -3.19
N GLU A 140 0.19 -17.39 -2.73
CA GLU A 140 -0.54 -17.54 -1.49
C GLU A 140 -2.04 -17.69 -1.84
N ASN A 141 -2.61 -18.82 -1.44
CA ASN A 141 -4.03 -19.10 -1.66
C ASN A 141 -4.91 -18.08 -0.94
N GLY A 142 -6.05 -17.77 -1.56
CA GLY A 142 -7.08 -16.93 -0.98
C GLY A 142 -7.58 -17.45 0.37
N SER A 143 -7.91 -16.52 1.26
CA SER A 143 -8.46 -16.79 2.59
C SER A 143 -9.68 -15.89 2.86
N LEU A 144 -10.20 -15.92 4.09
CA LEU A 144 -11.24 -14.97 4.50
C LEU A 144 -10.82 -13.50 4.35
N LEU A 145 -9.53 -13.20 4.52
CA LEU A 145 -8.99 -11.82 4.59
C LEU A 145 -8.14 -11.43 3.39
N SER A 146 -7.85 -12.36 2.48
CA SER A 146 -6.99 -12.13 1.32
C SER A 146 -7.57 -12.84 0.10
N ILE A 147 -7.39 -12.25 -1.07
CA ILE A 147 -7.59 -12.96 -2.33
C ILE A 147 -6.32 -13.75 -2.69
N ASP A 148 -6.45 -14.67 -3.64
CA ASP A 148 -5.32 -15.32 -4.30
C ASP A 148 -4.31 -14.26 -4.78
N ARG A 149 -3.02 -14.46 -4.48
CA ARG A 149 -1.98 -13.46 -4.78
C ARG A 149 -0.58 -14.08 -4.83
N PHE A 150 0.37 -13.36 -5.42
CA PHE A 150 1.79 -13.53 -5.12
C PHE A 150 2.16 -12.63 -3.94
N PHE A 151 2.76 -13.20 -2.91
CA PHE A 151 3.09 -12.49 -1.68
C PHE A 151 4.49 -12.85 -1.18
N GLY A 152 5.18 -11.86 -0.61
CA GLY A 152 6.50 -12.05 -0.02
C GLY A 152 6.82 -10.97 1.01
N ASN A 153 7.57 -11.35 2.05
CA ASN A 153 8.11 -10.41 3.04
C ASN A 153 9.64 -10.39 2.90
N VAL A 154 10.18 -9.19 2.74
CA VAL A 154 11.61 -8.91 2.62
C VAL A 154 12.01 -8.01 3.78
N GLU A 155 13.16 -8.29 4.39
CA GLU A 155 13.77 -7.39 5.37
C GLU A 155 15.07 -6.83 4.78
N LEU A 156 15.07 -5.55 4.46
CA LEU A 156 16.26 -4.85 3.99
C LEU A 156 17.07 -4.42 5.22
N PRO A 157 18.26 -4.98 5.47
CA PRO A 157 19.07 -4.58 6.61
C PRO A 157 19.58 -3.14 6.44
N ALA A 158 19.90 -2.49 7.56
CA ALA A 158 20.50 -1.15 7.53
C ALA A 158 21.83 -1.10 6.75
N VAL A 159 22.57 -2.22 6.75
CA VAL A 159 23.79 -2.44 5.97
C VAL A 159 23.80 -3.89 5.50
N PHE A 160 24.03 -4.12 4.21
CA PHE A 160 24.16 -5.45 3.61
C PHE A 160 25.55 -6.05 3.91
N ARG A 161 25.72 -7.35 3.64
CA ARG A 161 26.96 -8.08 3.96
C ARG A 161 28.20 -7.51 3.27
N ASP A 162 28.02 -6.85 2.12
CA ASP A 162 29.08 -6.20 1.35
C ASP A 162 29.37 -4.76 1.81
N GLY A 163 28.73 -4.31 2.89
CA GLY A 163 28.89 -2.97 3.46
C GLY A 163 28.04 -1.88 2.80
N ARG A 164 27.25 -2.22 1.77
CA ARG A 164 26.39 -1.26 1.08
C ARG A 164 25.05 -1.09 1.78
N GLN A 165 24.38 0.01 1.48
CA GLN A 165 23.05 0.33 2.03
C GLN A 165 22.05 0.43 0.88
N ALA A 166 20.87 -0.14 1.06
CA ALA A 166 19.78 0.02 0.10
C ALA A 166 19.32 1.48 0.06
N LYS A 167 19.23 2.03 -1.15
CA LYS A 167 18.69 3.37 -1.40
C LYS A 167 17.49 3.35 -2.32
N TYR A 168 17.44 2.39 -3.26
CA TYR A 168 16.32 2.25 -4.17
C TYR A 168 15.83 0.81 -4.25
N LEU A 169 14.56 0.66 -4.60
CA LEU A 169 13.92 -0.62 -4.86
C LEU A 169 13.20 -0.53 -6.21
N VAL A 170 13.47 -1.47 -7.10
CA VAL A 170 12.85 -1.57 -8.42
C VAL A 170 11.98 -2.83 -8.45
N VAL A 171 10.74 -2.68 -8.90
CA VAL A 171 9.79 -3.79 -9.08
C VAL A 171 9.63 -4.06 -10.57
N LEU A 172 9.90 -5.31 -10.97
CA LEU A 172 9.88 -5.80 -12.35
C LEU A 172 9.33 -7.22 -12.39
N THR A 173 9.14 -7.78 -13.58
CA THR A 173 8.99 -9.23 -13.79
C THR A 173 10.08 -9.74 -14.72
N THR A 174 10.28 -11.06 -14.79
CA THR A 174 11.35 -11.68 -15.60
C THR A 174 10.76 -12.43 -16.78
N ASP A 175 11.54 -12.65 -17.84
CA ASP A 175 11.12 -13.48 -18.98
C ASP A 175 10.74 -14.89 -18.52
N GLN A 176 11.47 -15.45 -17.55
CA GLN A 176 11.18 -16.75 -16.97
C GLN A 176 9.82 -16.77 -16.26
N ALA A 177 9.58 -15.84 -15.33
CA ALA A 177 8.32 -15.77 -14.60
C ALA A 177 7.15 -15.54 -15.57
N MET A 178 7.33 -14.64 -16.53
CA MET A 178 6.35 -14.37 -17.59
C MET A 178 5.99 -15.59 -18.45
N GLN A 179 6.86 -16.60 -18.59
CA GLN A 179 6.53 -17.82 -19.32
C GLN A 179 5.78 -18.86 -18.47
N GLN A 180 5.60 -18.60 -17.18
CA GLN A 180 4.93 -19.50 -16.26
C GLN A 180 3.42 -19.24 -16.18
N THR A 181 2.73 -20.19 -15.55
CA THR A 181 1.32 -20.10 -15.20
C THR A 181 1.13 -20.61 -13.78
N THR A 182 0.21 -19.99 -13.02
CA THR A 182 -0.12 -20.42 -11.65
C THR A 182 -1.41 -21.23 -11.64
N LYS A 183 -1.35 -22.44 -11.11
CA LYS A 183 -2.56 -23.19 -10.80
C LYS A 183 -3.08 -22.72 -9.43
N LEU A 184 -4.34 -22.30 -9.38
CA LEU A 184 -4.98 -21.92 -8.13
C LEU A 184 -5.30 -23.17 -7.29
N ASP A 185 -5.03 -23.08 -5.99
CA ASP A 185 -5.47 -24.06 -5.01
C ASP A 185 -6.97 -23.92 -4.75
N PRO A 186 -7.67 -24.98 -4.32
CA PRO A 186 -9.07 -24.87 -3.94
C PRO A 186 -9.28 -23.77 -2.88
N PRO A 187 -10.43 -23.07 -2.90
CA PRO A 187 -10.72 -22.00 -1.96
C PRO A 187 -10.81 -22.53 -0.52
N ASP A 188 -10.51 -21.66 0.46
CA ASP A 188 -10.74 -21.96 1.87
C ASP A 188 -12.21 -22.38 2.11
N PRO A 189 -12.49 -23.56 2.69
CA PRO A 189 -13.85 -24.04 2.92
C PRO A 189 -14.73 -23.07 3.72
N LYS A 190 -14.16 -22.29 4.64
CA LYS A 190 -14.90 -21.27 5.39
C LYS A 190 -15.26 -20.06 4.55
N ALA A 191 -14.44 -19.73 3.54
CA ALA A 191 -14.75 -18.68 2.58
C ALA A 191 -15.90 -19.10 1.64
N VAL A 192 -15.96 -20.39 1.30
CA VAL A 192 -17.07 -21.00 0.54
C VAL A 192 -18.37 -20.95 1.34
N GLU A 193 -18.36 -21.38 2.60
CA GLU A 193 -19.54 -21.43 3.48
C GLU A 193 -20.20 -20.06 3.71
N LEU A 194 -19.43 -18.97 3.65
CA LEU A 194 -19.92 -17.59 3.79
C LEU A 194 -20.45 -16.99 2.47
N GLY A 195 -20.65 -17.79 1.41
CA GLY A 195 -21.30 -17.34 0.19
C GLY A 195 -20.45 -16.43 -0.71
N ARG A 196 -19.11 -16.41 -0.53
CA ARG A 196 -18.19 -15.76 -1.49
C ARG A 196 -18.02 -16.56 -2.79
N GLU A 197 -18.82 -17.62 -2.98
CA GLU A 197 -18.80 -18.56 -4.10
C GLU A 197 -18.89 -17.87 -5.48
N ALA A 198 -19.64 -16.78 -5.62
CA ALA A 198 -19.90 -16.19 -6.95
C ALA A 198 -18.66 -15.56 -7.64
N ASP A 199 -17.70 -15.05 -6.85
CA ASP A 199 -16.44 -14.47 -7.36
C ASP A 199 -15.30 -15.52 -7.40
N VAL A 200 -15.45 -16.60 -6.65
CA VAL A 200 -14.39 -17.54 -6.28
C VAL A 200 -14.52 -18.81 -7.15
N VAL A 201 -15.75 -19.32 -7.38
CA VAL A 201 -16.02 -20.56 -8.13
C VAL A 201 -15.76 -20.46 -9.65
N LYS A 202 -15.84 -19.26 -10.26
CA LYS A 202 -15.56 -19.10 -11.71
C LYS A 202 -14.07 -19.06 -12.05
N MET A 203 -13.18 -18.78 -11.09
CA MET A 203 -11.73 -18.70 -11.31
C MET A 203 -10.99 -20.00 -11.02
N TYR A 204 -11.57 -20.94 -10.26
CA TYR A 204 -11.13 -22.34 -10.25
C TYR A 204 -11.62 -23.08 -11.50
N SER A 205 -11.39 -22.44 -12.64
CA SER A 205 -11.17 -23.16 -13.87
C SER A 205 -9.99 -24.09 -13.64
N ASN A 206 -10.06 -25.35 -14.06
CA ASN A 206 -8.90 -26.25 -14.12
C ASN A 206 -7.77 -25.71 -15.04
N GLN A 207 -7.92 -24.51 -15.61
CA GLN A 207 -6.93 -23.82 -16.42
C GLN A 207 -5.97 -23.02 -15.52
N PRO A 208 -4.65 -23.21 -15.69
CA PRO A 208 -3.65 -22.37 -15.05
C PRO A 208 -3.82 -20.88 -15.42
N ILE A 209 -3.62 -20.00 -14.45
CA ILE A 209 -3.65 -18.54 -14.63
C ILE A 209 -2.33 -18.10 -15.26
N ALA A 210 -2.41 -17.44 -16.41
CA ALA A 210 -1.23 -16.90 -17.07
C ALA A 210 -0.65 -15.71 -16.30
N HIS A 211 0.68 -15.64 -16.29
CA HIS A 211 1.37 -14.45 -15.83
C HIS A 211 1.23 -13.33 -16.87
N THR A 212 1.65 -12.11 -16.55
CA THR A 212 1.56 -10.97 -17.48
C THR A 212 2.62 -9.91 -17.17
N ALA A 213 2.97 -9.10 -18.17
CA ALA A 213 3.93 -8.00 -18.08
C ALA A 213 3.37 -6.74 -17.38
N THR A 214 2.04 -6.64 -17.24
CA THR A 214 1.35 -5.49 -16.67
C THR A 214 0.38 -5.93 -15.58
N GLY A 215 0.10 -5.11 -14.59
CA GLY A 215 -0.80 -5.47 -13.51
C GLY A 215 -0.78 -4.48 -12.38
N VAL A 216 -1.37 -4.84 -11.25
CA VAL A 216 -1.24 -4.07 -10.02
C VAL A 216 -0.41 -4.83 -9.01
N PHE A 217 0.26 -4.10 -8.14
CA PHE A 217 0.88 -4.66 -6.95
C PHE A 217 0.91 -3.60 -5.85
N ARG A 218 1.02 -4.05 -4.61
CA ARG A 218 1.13 -3.23 -3.41
C ARG A 218 2.46 -3.49 -2.73
N LEU A 219 3.12 -2.43 -2.31
CA LEU A 219 4.24 -2.49 -1.36
C LEU A 219 3.77 -1.95 -0.02
N ALA A 220 4.10 -2.64 1.07
CA ALA A 220 3.96 -2.11 2.42
C ALA A 220 5.32 -1.98 3.09
N PHE A 221 5.62 -0.78 3.56
CA PHE A 221 6.87 -0.44 4.23
C PHE A 221 6.63 -0.31 5.74
N ASP A 222 7.41 -1.03 6.53
CA ASP A 222 7.44 -0.93 7.98
C ASP A 222 8.88 -0.67 8.43
N TYR A 223 9.08 0.47 9.08
CA TYR A 223 10.37 0.93 9.58
C TYR A 223 10.15 1.95 10.70
N ALA A 224 11.12 2.06 11.61
CA ALA A 224 11.14 3.13 12.59
C ALA A 224 11.58 4.44 11.88
N PRO A 225 10.74 5.49 11.80
CA PRO A 225 11.15 6.74 11.21
C PRO A 225 12.34 7.31 11.99
N GLY A 226 13.40 7.69 11.27
CA GLY A 226 14.55 8.33 11.88
C GLY A 226 14.17 9.69 12.47
N ALA A 227 14.73 10.06 13.62
CA ALA A 227 14.50 11.35 14.28
C ALA A 227 14.93 12.59 13.46
N ALA A 228 15.47 12.41 12.26
CA ALA A 228 16.07 13.45 11.44
C ALA A 228 15.12 14.08 10.40
N SER A 229 13.96 13.49 10.10
CA SER A 229 13.04 14.02 9.08
C SER A 229 12.09 15.10 9.58
N SER A 230 12.14 15.49 10.86
CA SER A 230 11.29 16.55 11.43
C SER A 230 11.99 17.89 11.64
N ALA A 231 13.29 18.02 11.31
CA ALA A 231 14.06 19.23 11.57
C ALA A 231 14.45 20.02 10.30
N ASN A 232 14.44 19.40 9.11
CA ASN A 232 14.88 20.06 7.87
C ASN A 232 13.75 20.63 6.99
N ASP A 233 12.48 20.37 7.29
CA ASP A 233 11.33 20.93 6.54
C ASP A 233 10.88 22.32 7.06
N MET A 234 11.70 23.00 7.87
CA MET A 234 11.37 24.30 8.47
C MET A 234 12.46 25.39 8.34
N VAL A 235 13.49 25.19 7.50
CA VAL A 235 14.51 26.23 7.26
C VAL A 235 14.92 26.28 5.80
N GLU A 236 13.98 26.52 4.89
CA GLU A 236 14.32 26.97 3.54
C GLU A 236 13.23 27.84 2.91
N GLN A 237 12.70 28.80 3.68
CA GLN A 237 11.95 29.90 3.05
C GLN A 237 11.93 31.17 3.91
N GLN A 238 13.11 31.69 4.26
CA GLN A 238 13.25 33.08 4.69
C GLN A 238 14.72 33.46 4.72
N SER A 239 15.21 34.11 3.65
CA SER A 239 16.26 35.15 3.69
C SER A 239 16.66 35.57 2.28
N SER A 240 15.92 36.50 1.68
CA SER A 240 16.53 37.63 0.95
C SER A 240 15.46 38.70 0.70
N ALA A 241 15.62 39.87 1.33
CA ALA A 241 15.37 41.22 0.80
C ALA A 241 14.85 42.17 1.89
N ASP A 242 15.80 42.79 2.58
CA ASP A 242 15.71 44.15 3.14
C ASP A 242 16.84 44.89 2.40
N ALA A 243 16.75 46.08 1.83
CA ALA A 243 15.79 47.18 1.86
C ALA A 243 15.95 47.95 0.53
N LEU A 244 15.02 48.84 0.17
CA LEU A 244 15.31 50.24 -0.21
C LEU A 244 13.99 51.01 -0.40
N ILE A 245 14.01 52.24 0.10
CA ILE A 245 12.90 53.16 0.42
C ILE A 245 12.59 54.07 -0.78
N SER A 246 11.31 54.38 -1.06
CA SER A 246 10.74 55.74 -1.28
C SER A 246 9.30 55.75 -1.82
N GLU A 247 8.50 56.67 -1.28
CA GLU A 247 7.05 56.97 -1.43
C GLU A 247 6.74 57.93 -2.63
N PRO A 248 5.52 58.48 -2.87
CA PRO A 248 4.17 57.93 -3.13
C PRO A 248 3.57 58.41 -4.50
N ALA A 249 2.44 57.85 -4.96
CA ALA A 249 1.23 58.60 -5.41
C ALA A 249 0.17 57.76 -6.17
N ALA A 250 -1.10 58.05 -5.81
CA ALA A 250 -2.33 58.06 -6.62
C ALA A 250 -3.07 56.75 -7.00
N ALA A 251 -4.08 56.46 -6.16
CA ALA A 251 -5.51 56.15 -6.46
C ALA A 251 -5.93 55.46 -7.78
N SER A 252 -6.62 54.31 -7.66
CA SER A 252 -8.01 54.11 -8.13
C SER A 252 -8.56 52.73 -7.71
N THR A 253 -9.89 52.66 -7.69
CA THR A 253 -10.85 51.80 -7.00
C THR A 253 -11.09 50.38 -7.54
N ALA A 254 -11.57 49.51 -6.63
CA ALA A 254 -12.79 48.65 -6.74
C ALA A 254 -12.60 47.12 -6.53
N SER A 255 -13.00 46.69 -5.33
CA SER A 255 -13.84 45.53 -4.98
C SER A 255 -13.77 44.22 -5.78
N ALA A 256 -13.42 43.12 -5.10
CA ALA A 256 -14.18 41.86 -5.15
C ALA A 256 -13.71 40.82 -4.10
N VAL A 257 -14.60 40.59 -3.14
CA VAL A 257 -14.96 39.32 -2.49
C VAL A 257 -13.87 38.53 -1.75
N ALA A 258 -13.94 38.63 -0.42
CA ALA A 258 -13.39 37.68 0.52
C ALA A 258 -14.07 36.30 0.37
N VAL A 259 -13.26 35.26 0.21
CA VAL A 259 -13.65 33.90 0.61
C VAL A 259 -12.56 33.36 1.52
N SER A 260 -12.85 33.42 2.81
CA SER A 260 -12.13 32.69 3.85
C SER A 260 -12.24 31.19 3.55
N SER A 261 -11.14 30.57 3.15
CA SER A 261 -10.99 29.11 3.28
C SER A 261 -10.11 28.85 4.50
N ALA A 262 -10.78 28.81 5.65
CA ALA A 262 -10.22 28.26 6.87
C ALA A 262 -9.84 26.79 6.62
N LYS A 263 -8.54 26.48 6.71
CA LYS A 263 -8.08 25.12 6.97
C LYS A 263 -8.48 24.76 8.40
N THR A 264 -9.65 24.14 8.55
CA THR A 264 -10.10 23.64 9.85
C THR A 264 -9.39 22.33 10.14
N LYS A 265 -8.64 22.34 11.23
CA LYS A 265 -8.16 21.18 11.96
C LYS A 265 -9.35 20.24 12.23
N THR A 266 -9.17 18.94 12.04
CA THR A 266 -10.17 17.90 12.30
C THR A 266 -10.53 17.89 13.79
N SER A 267 -11.60 18.61 14.15
CA SER A 267 -12.28 18.42 15.42
C SER A 267 -13.15 17.17 15.32
N PRO A 268 -13.27 16.35 16.38
CA PRO A 268 -14.18 15.21 16.38
C PRO A 268 -15.61 15.67 16.08
N ILE A 269 -16.35 14.84 15.35
CA ILE A 269 -17.75 15.08 15.00
C ILE A 269 -18.60 15.30 16.27
N GLN A 270 -19.68 16.08 16.19
CA GLN A 270 -20.59 16.23 17.32
C GLN A 270 -21.20 14.88 17.72
N PRO A 271 -21.31 14.56 19.02
CA PRO A 271 -21.71 13.24 19.51
C PRO A 271 -23.12 12.83 19.06
N GLU A 272 -24.06 13.78 18.91
CA GLU A 272 -25.39 13.48 18.36
C GLU A 272 -25.35 13.06 16.88
N THR A 273 -24.40 13.59 16.11
CA THR A 273 -24.22 13.24 14.70
C THR A 273 -23.55 11.87 14.58
N GLU A 274 -22.59 11.58 15.45
CA GLU A 274 -21.98 10.25 15.55
C GLU A 274 -23.01 9.17 15.91
N ALA A 275 -23.86 9.45 16.90
CA ALA A 275 -24.93 8.53 17.30
C ALA A 275 -25.91 8.26 16.14
N MET A 276 -26.24 9.28 15.34
CA MET A 276 -27.08 9.12 14.15
C MET A 276 -26.42 8.20 13.11
N PHE A 277 -25.13 8.39 12.81
CA PHE A 277 -24.41 7.49 11.90
C PHE A 277 -24.38 6.05 12.42
N ASN A 278 -24.12 5.85 13.71
CA ASN A 278 -24.12 4.52 14.33
C ASN A 278 -25.50 3.84 14.18
N GLN A 279 -26.60 4.58 14.33
CA GLN A 279 -27.95 4.04 14.08
C GLN A 279 -28.19 3.68 12.61
N LEU A 280 -27.71 4.49 11.66
CA LEU A 280 -27.83 4.21 10.23
C LEU A 280 -27.05 2.94 9.84
N ILE A 281 -25.86 2.77 10.41
CA ILE A 281 -25.02 1.57 10.26
C ILE A 281 -25.76 0.34 10.79
N GLU A 282 -26.27 0.40 12.02
CA GLU A 282 -27.03 -0.71 12.63
C GLU A 282 -28.26 -1.10 11.81
N ASN A 283 -29.02 -0.11 11.30
CA ASN A 283 -30.22 -0.35 10.53
C ASN A 283 -29.91 -0.95 9.15
N ALA A 284 -28.84 -0.49 8.49
CA ALA A 284 -28.38 -1.04 7.22
C ALA A 284 -27.91 -2.49 7.39
N VAL A 285 -27.18 -2.79 8.48
CA VAL A 285 -26.81 -4.16 8.82
C VAL A 285 -28.06 -5.01 9.06
N LYS A 286 -29.02 -4.58 9.89
CA LYS A 286 -30.30 -5.30 10.11
C LYS A 286 -31.06 -5.61 8.82
N ALA A 287 -30.99 -4.72 7.84
CA ALA A 287 -31.60 -4.90 6.52
C ALA A 287 -30.76 -5.77 5.56
N SER A 288 -29.61 -6.30 6.00
CA SER A 288 -28.61 -7.00 5.19
C SER A 288 -28.06 -6.16 4.01
N ASP A 289 -28.15 -4.83 4.13
CA ASP A 289 -27.65 -3.86 3.15
C ASP A 289 -26.24 -3.39 3.55
N PHE A 290 -25.27 -4.30 3.40
CA PHE A 290 -23.91 -4.11 3.88
C PHE A 290 -23.15 -3.03 3.11
N ASP A 291 -23.43 -2.87 1.82
CA ASP A 291 -22.84 -1.80 1.00
C ASP A 291 -23.23 -0.42 1.54
N LYS A 292 -24.49 -0.27 1.94
CA LYS A 292 -24.98 0.96 2.56
C LYS A 292 -24.44 1.15 3.97
N ALA A 293 -24.30 0.07 4.75
CA ALA A 293 -23.67 0.13 6.07
C ALA A 293 -22.23 0.65 5.98
N LEU A 294 -21.46 0.18 5.00
CA LEU A 294 -20.09 0.63 4.73
C LEU A 294 -20.05 2.10 4.29
N SER A 295 -20.98 2.54 3.44
CA SER A 295 -21.05 3.95 3.03
C SER A 295 -21.29 4.90 4.22
N PHE A 296 -22.08 4.47 5.21
CA PHE A 296 -22.30 5.26 6.42
C PHE A 296 -21.09 5.29 7.34
N VAL A 297 -20.30 4.21 7.39
CA VAL A 297 -19.02 4.20 8.12
C VAL A 297 -18.04 5.20 7.50
N GLU A 298 -17.86 5.16 6.19
CA GLU A 298 -16.94 6.07 5.48
C GLU A 298 -17.34 7.54 5.66
N GLU A 299 -18.65 7.84 5.60
CA GLU A 299 -19.17 9.19 5.82
C GLU A 299 -18.95 9.66 7.26
N ALA A 300 -19.17 8.79 8.24
CA ALA A 300 -18.94 9.09 9.65
C ALA A 300 -17.46 9.33 9.94
N GLU A 301 -16.55 8.51 9.41
CA GLU A 301 -15.11 8.65 9.58
C GLU A 301 -14.58 9.93 8.92
N ARG A 302 -15.09 10.24 7.72
CA ARG A 302 -14.77 11.49 7.02
C ARG A 302 -15.23 12.71 7.80
N ALA A 303 -16.32 12.59 8.55
CA ALA A 303 -16.80 13.61 9.47
C ALA A 303 -16.06 13.62 10.83
N GLY A 304 -15.18 12.66 11.10
CA GLY A 304 -14.35 12.59 12.31
C GLY A 304 -14.87 11.67 13.42
N SER A 305 -15.76 10.72 13.09
CA SER A 305 -16.19 9.66 14.02
C SER A 305 -15.06 8.67 14.28
N THR A 306 -14.94 8.23 15.54
CA THR A 306 -14.02 7.15 15.95
C THR A 306 -14.75 5.86 16.31
N SER A 307 -16.08 5.89 16.47
CA SER A 307 -16.89 4.73 16.87
C SER A 307 -17.62 4.02 15.72
N ALA A 308 -17.67 4.60 14.51
CA ALA A 308 -18.44 4.05 13.40
C ALA A 308 -18.03 2.62 12.99
N ARG A 309 -16.73 2.31 13.00
CA ARG A 309 -16.24 0.94 12.71
C ARG A 309 -16.64 -0.05 13.80
N ASP A 310 -16.58 0.34 15.06
CA ASP A 310 -16.99 -0.52 16.17
C ASP A 310 -18.49 -0.78 16.15
N ALA A 311 -19.30 0.23 15.80
CA ALA A 311 -20.74 0.09 15.62
C ALA A 311 -21.10 -0.91 14.51
N LEU A 312 -20.38 -0.90 13.39
CA LEU A 312 -20.55 -1.89 12.32
C LEU A 312 -20.25 -3.31 12.84
N VAL A 313 -19.13 -3.50 13.52
CA VAL A 313 -18.71 -4.81 14.06
C VAL A 313 -19.73 -5.33 15.10
N GLU A 314 -20.21 -4.47 15.99
CA GLU A 314 -21.25 -4.85 16.95
C GLU A 314 -22.58 -5.20 16.28
N ALA A 315 -23.00 -4.41 15.29
CA ALA A 315 -24.24 -4.66 14.57
C ALA A 315 -24.21 -6.00 13.85
N MET A 316 -23.09 -6.35 13.21
CA MET A 316 -22.94 -7.64 12.52
C MET A 316 -22.95 -8.82 13.49
N LYS A 317 -22.34 -8.69 14.68
CA LYS A 317 -22.44 -9.73 15.73
C LYS A 317 -23.86 -9.97 16.21
N LYS A 318 -24.73 -8.95 16.17
CA LYS A 318 -26.13 -9.02 16.60
C LYS A 318 -27.09 -9.50 15.49
N HIS A 319 -26.64 -9.59 14.24
CA HIS A 319 -27.46 -10.03 13.09
C HIS A 319 -27.54 -11.56 12.96
N HIS A 320 -26.70 -12.31 13.69
CA HIS A 320 -26.72 -13.78 13.70
C HIS A 320 -28.03 -14.40 14.23
#